data_AF-A0A0Q0EZA0-F1
#
_entry.id   AF-A0A0Q0EZA0-F1
#
_cell.length_a   1.000
_cell.length_b   1.000
_cell.length_c   1.000
_cell.angle_alpha   90.00
_cell.angle_beta   90.00
_cell.angle_gamma   90.00
#
_symmetry.space_group_name_H-M   'P 1'
#
loop_
_entity.id
_entity.type
_entity.pdbx_description
1 polymer ?
#
loop_
_entity_poly.entity_id
_entity_poly.type
_entity_poly.pdbx_seq_one_letter_code
_entity_poly.pdbx_strand_id
1 'polypeptide(L)'
;GDGTTYQGLIAHEAQAVNPLAVTGEKDGVDENGNARIQQLDPMALITDTMGAAKELHAETIELRTELVALRAEFEAFRTEMAEFKASIQPAPEPTAA
;
A
#
# COMPACT_ATOMS: atom_id res chain seq x y z
N GLY A 1 2.18 -26.25 -26.85
CA GLY A 1 2.93 -25.26 -26.08
C GLY A 1 4.34 -25.24 -26.62
N ASP A 2 4.81 -24.09 -27.02
CA ASP A 2 6.18 -23.80 -27.48
C ASP A 2 7.20 -23.73 -26.33
N GLY A 3 6.76 -23.93 -25.08
CA GLY A 3 7.60 -23.87 -23.88
C GLY A 3 7.80 -22.45 -23.35
N THR A 4 7.14 -21.45 -23.95
CA THR A 4 7.25 -20.05 -23.53
C THR A 4 6.42 -19.80 -22.28
N THR A 5 7.05 -19.22 -21.25
CA THR A 5 6.37 -18.75 -20.04
C THR A 5 5.87 -17.32 -20.25
N TYR A 6 4.59 -17.08 -19.98
CA TYR A 6 3.98 -15.76 -20.04
C TYR A 6 3.59 -15.29 -18.64
N GLN A 7 3.75 -13.99 -18.38
CA GLN A 7 3.19 -13.32 -17.22
C GLN A 7 2.00 -12.47 -17.65
N GLY A 8 0.94 -12.52 -16.85
CA GLY A 8 -0.30 -11.81 -17.12
C GLY A 8 -1.33 -12.08 -16.04
N LEU A 9 -2.56 -11.65 -16.31
CA LEU A 9 -3.70 -11.88 -15.45
C LEU A 9 -4.61 -12.94 -16.06
N ILE A 10 -5.39 -13.60 -15.21
CA ILE A 10 -6.46 -14.49 -15.65
C ILE A 10 -7.70 -13.64 -15.92
N ALA A 11 -8.31 -13.79 -17.11
CA ALA A 11 -9.39 -12.92 -17.56
C ALA A 11 -10.53 -12.82 -16.53
N HIS A 12 -11.08 -13.92 -16.03
CA HIS A 12 -12.19 -13.86 -15.07
C HIS A 12 -11.81 -13.25 -13.72
N GLU A 13 -10.52 -13.27 -13.33
CA GLU A 13 -10.04 -12.59 -12.13
C GLU A 13 -9.90 -11.08 -12.38
N ALA A 14 -9.36 -10.70 -13.54
CA ALA A 14 -9.28 -9.30 -13.95
C ALA A 14 -10.67 -8.65 -14.11
N GLN A 15 -11.66 -9.41 -14.57
CA GLN A 15 -13.05 -8.96 -14.71
C GLN A 15 -13.66 -8.50 -13.38
N ALA A 16 -13.28 -9.15 -12.26
CA ALA A 16 -13.76 -8.79 -10.93
C ALA A 16 -13.19 -7.44 -10.45
N VAL A 17 -12.04 -7.01 -10.99
CA VAL A 17 -11.38 -5.74 -10.64
C VAL A 17 -11.81 -4.63 -11.60
N ASN A 18 -11.74 -4.89 -12.91
CA ASN A 18 -12.18 -3.97 -13.95
C ASN A 18 -12.99 -4.73 -15.01
N PRO A 19 -14.32 -4.58 -15.05
CA PRO A 19 -15.18 -5.25 -16.03
C PRO A 19 -14.87 -4.91 -17.49
N LEU A 20 -14.24 -3.75 -17.75
CA LEU A 20 -13.85 -3.32 -19.09
C LEU A 20 -12.56 -4.01 -19.58
N ALA A 21 -11.80 -4.65 -18.69
CA ALA A 21 -10.59 -5.37 -19.04
C ALA A 21 -10.85 -6.73 -19.69
N VAL A 22 -12.11 -7.09 -19.94
CA VAL A 22 -12.48 -8.44 -20.39
C VAL A 22 -13.62 -8.39 -21.38
N THR A 23 -13.56 -9.24 -22.41
CA THR A 23 -14.68 -9.48 -23.32
C THR A 23 -15.04 -10.96 -23.38
N GLY A 24 -16.33 -11.24 -23.55
CA GLY A 24 -16.89 -12.58 -23.48
C GLY A 24 -17.21 -13.02 -22.05
N GLU A 25 -17.67 -14.27 -21.94
CA GLU A 25 -18.15 -14.87 -20.69
C GLU A 25 -17.21 -15.99 -20.24
N LYS A 26 -17.05 -16.14 -18.91
CA LYS A 26 -16.32 -17.27 -18.34
C LYS A 26 -17.04 -18.56 -18.72
N ASP A 27 -16.26 -19.54 -19.20
CA ASP A 27 -16.77 -20.85 -19.64
C ASP A 27 -17.83 -20.74 -20.77
N GLY A 28 -17.80 -19.63 -21.53
CA GLY A 28 -18.74 -19.37 -22.62
C GLY A 28 -18.66 -20.41 -23.73
N VAL A 29 -19.79 -20.65 -24.38
CA VAL A 29 -19.90 -21.51 -25.57
C VAL A 29 -20.57 -20.74 -26.72
N ASP A 30 -20.25 -21.11 -27.96
CA ASP A 30 -20.94 -20.60 -29.13
C ASP A 30 -22.22 -21.38 -29.46
N GLU A 31 -22.94 -20.98 -30.51
CA GLU A 31 -24.19 -21.62 -30.96
C GLU A 31 -24.03 -23.11 -31.34
N ASN A 32 -22.80 -23.55 -31.61
CA ASN A 32 -22.48 -24.92 -31.97
C ASN A 32 -21.99 -25.74 -30.76
N GLY A 33 -21.97 -25.14 -29.56
CA GLY A 33 -21.47 -25.76 -28.33
C GLY A 33 -19.95 -25.78 -28.23
N ASN A 34 -19.22 -25.05 -29.08
CA ASN A 34 -17.77 -24.96 -28.96
C ASN A 34 -17.39 -23.94 -27.89
N ALA A 35 -16.30 -24.23 -27.18
CA ALA A 35 -15.77 -23.31 -26.17
C ALA A 35 -15.36 -21.97 -26.81
N ARG A 36 -15.89 -20.88 -26.26
CA ARG A 36 -15.52 -19.50 -26.60
C ARG A 36 -14.66 -18.94 -25.49
N ILE A 37 -13.35 -18.83 -25.76
CA ILE A 37 -12.38 -18.36 -24.78
C ILE A 37 -12.63 -16.88 -24.45
N GLN A 38 -12.80 -16.59 -23.16
CA GLN A 38 -12.85 -15.23 -22.63
C GLN A 38 -11.53 -14.50 -22.93
N GLN A 39 -11.62 -13.27 -23.42
CA GLN A 39 -10.45 -12.48 -23.81
C GLN A 39 -10.15 -11.41 -22.77
N LEU A 40 -8.86 -11.26 -22.44
CA LEU A 40 -8.35 -10.17 -21.62
C LEU A 40 -7.92 -9.01 -22.53
N ASP A 41 -8.31 -7.79 -22.18
CA ASP A 41 -7.78 -6.53 -22.70
C ASP A 41 -6.94 -5.85 -21.61
N PRO A 42 -5.60 -6.06 -21.59
CA PRO A 42 -4.73 -5.51 -20.57
C PRO A 42 -4.64 -3.98 -20.61
N MET A 43 -4.95 -3.34 -21.75
CA MET A 43 -4.80 -1.89 -21.90
C MET A 43 -5.78 -1.13 -21.00
N ALA A 44 -6.95 -1.72 -20.75
CA ALA A 44 -7.95 -1.16 -19.86
C ALA A 44 -7.46 -1.00 -18.40
N LEU A 45 -6.44 -1.74 -17.99
CA LEU A 45 -5.91 -1.73 -16.61
C LEU A 45 -4.78 -0.72 -16.40
N ILE A 46 -4.26 -0.12 -17.47
CA ILE A 46 -3.08 0.77 -17.38
C ILE A 46 -3.44 2.03 -16.58
N THR A 47 -4.58 2.65 -16.88
CA THR A 47 -5.00 3.87 -16.17
C THR A 47 -5.29 3.60 -14.70
N ASP A 48 -5.90 2.45 -14.39
CA ASP A 48 -6.25 2.06 -13.03
C ASP A 48 -4.97 1.82 -12.20
N THR A 49 -4.03 1.05 -12.73
CA THR A 49 -2.76 0.76 -12.05
C THR A 49 -1.90 2.01 -11.88
N MET A 50 -1.88 2.91 -12.86
CA MET A 50 -1.23 4.22 -12.73
C MET A 50 -1.90 5.11 -11.68
N GLY A 51 -3.23 5.09 -11.58
CA GLY A 51 -4.00 5.79 -10.54
C GLY A 51 -3.68 5.26 -9.14
N ALA A 52 -3.83 3.96 -8.95
CA ALA A 52 -3.55 3.27 -7.70
C ALA A 52 -2.11 3.50 -7.21
N ALA A 53 -1.13 3.47 -8.12
CA ALA A 53 0.26 3.76 -7.78
C ALA A 53 0.46 5.20 -7.27
N LYS A 54 -0.25 6.18 -7.82
CA LYS A 54 -0.20 7.58 -7.36
C LYS A 54 -0.85 7.76 -6.01
N GLU A 55 -2.02 7.16 -5.80
CA GLU A 55 -2.76 7.22 -4.54
C GLU A 55 -1.95 6.59 -3.40
N LEU A 56 -1.43 5.37 -3.61
CA LEU A 56 -0.57 4.69 -2.63
C LEU A 56 0.71 5.49 -2.33
N HIS A 57 1.29 6.15 -3.33
CA HIS A 57 2.46 7.00 -3.12
C HIS A 57 2.12 8.23 -2.27
N ALA A 58 0.98 8.87 -2.51
CA ALA A 58 0.50 10.00 -1.72
C ALA A 58 0.23 9.59 -0.26
N GLU A 59 -0.51 8.49 -0.05
CA GLU A 59 -0.76 7.93 1.29
C GLU A 59 0.55 7.59 2.02
N THR A 60 1.53 7.02 1.31
CA THR A 60 2.85 6.73 1.88
C THR A 60 3.58 8.00 2.34
N ILE A 61 3.48 9.10 1.58
CA ILE A 61 4.09 10.39 1.95
C ILE A 61 3.40 10.98 3.18
N GLU A 62 2.06 10.94 3.21
CA GLU A 62 1.26 11.43 4.33
C GLU A 62 1.60 10.68 5.62
N LEU A 63 1.54 9.34 5.58
CA LEU A 63 1.88 8.49 6.73
C LEU A 63 3.32 8.71 7.22
N ARG A 64 4.28 8.92 6.32
CA ARG A 64 5.66 9.24 6.70
C ARG A 64 5.77 10.61 7.36
N THR A 65 5.00 11.57 6.91
CA THR A 65 4.95 12.92 7.49
C THR A 65 4.41 12.87 8.92
N GLU A 66 3.30 12.17 9.12
CA GLU A 66 2.72 11.95 10.45
C GLU A 66 3.69 11.24 11.39
N LEU A 67 4.38 10.20 10.91
CA LEU A 67 5.35 9.46 11.71
C LEU A 67 6.53 10.37 12.13
N VAL A 68 7.03 11.21 11.22
CA VAL A 68 8.09 12.17 11.55
C VAL A 68 7.62 13.19 12.58
N ALA A 69 6.41 13.72 12.44
CA ALA A 69 5.83 14.67 13.40
C ALA A 69 5.67 14.03 14.79
N LEU A 70 5.06 12.85 14.85
CA LEU A 70 4.86 12.11 16.10
C LEU A 70 6.20 11.78 16.77
N ARG A 71 7.22 11.42 15.98
CA ARG A 71 8.56 11.17 16.52
C ARG A 71 9.15 12.45 17.11
N ALA A 72 8.98 13.61 16.47
CA ALA A 72 9.48 14.88 17.00
C ALA A 72 8.78 15.24 18.33
N GLU A 73 7.46 15.07 18.41
CA GLU A 73 6.70 15.29 19.65
C GLU A 73 7.18 14.38 20.78
N PHE A 74 7.45 13.11 20.50
CA PHE A 74 7.98 12.18 21.49
C PHE A 74 9.38 12.57 22.00
N GLU A 75 10.25 13.06 21.12
CA GLU A 75 11.58 13.56 21.50
C GLU A 75 11.50 14.82 22.37
N ALA A 76 10.58 15.74 22.05
CA ALA A 76 10.30 16.92 22.85
C ALA A 76 9.79 16.53 24.25
N PHE A 77 8.78 15.65 24.31
CA PHE A 77 8.27 15.12 25.57
C PHE A 77 9.37 14.45 26.41
N ARG A 78 10.25 13.66 25.79
CA ARG A 78 11.37 13.03 26.52
C ARG A 78 12.30 14.08 27.14
N THR A 79 12.55 15.18 26.43
CA THR A 79 13.38 16.28 26.91
C THR A 79 12.75 16.97 28.11
N GLU A 80 11.47 17.33 28.02
CA GLU A 80 10.71 17.93 29.13
C GLU A 80 10.69 17.02 30.37
N MET A 81 10.50 15.71 30.17
CA MET A 81 10.52 14.74 31.25
C MET A 81 11.91 14.61 31.90
N ALA A 82 12.99 14.75 31.14
CA ALA A 82 14.35 14.77 31.67
C ALA A 82 14.61 16.02 32.52
N GLU A 83 14.16 17.19 32.07
CA GLU A 83 14.24 18.45 32.82
C GLU A 83 13.39 18.39 34.10
N PHE A 84 12.16 17.90 34.01
CA PHE A 84 11.29 17.70 35.17
C PHE A 84 11.96 16.79 36.21
N LYS A 85 12.53 15.66 35.78
CA LYS A 85 13.27 14.75 36.65
C LYS A 85 14.49 15.41 37.31
N ALA A 86 15.18 16.32 36.64
CA ALA A 86 16.28 17.06 37.23
C ALA A 86 15.80 18.04 38.31
N SER A 87 14.65 18.70 38.11
CA SER A 87 14.10 19.69 39.06
C SER A 87 13.68 19.12 40.41
N ILE A 88 13.36 17.81 40.46
CA ILE A 88 12.90 17.13 41.68
C ILE A 88 14.02 16.38 42.41
N GLN A 89 15.26 16.39 41.90
CA GLN A 89 16.38 15.74 42.59
C GLN A 89 16.78 16.56 43.83
N PRO A 90 16.88 15.94 45.02
CA PRO A 90 17.29 16.64 46.23
C PRO A 90 18.73 17.15 46.09
N ALA A 91 19.01 18.34 46.65
CA ALA A 91 20.36 18.91 46.66
C ALA A 91 21.35 17.94 47.31
N PRO A 92 22.58 17.80 46.77
CA PRO A 92 23.60 16.95 47.38
C PRO A 92 23.87 17.42 48.82
N GLU A 93 23.90 16.48 49.78
CA GLU A 93 24.23 16.80 51.17
C GLU A 93 25.60 17.49 51.23
N PRO A 94 25.74 18.58 52.01
CA PRO A 94 27.01 19.27 52.13
C PRO A 94 28.03 18.31 52.74
N THR A 95 29.07 17.98 51.98
CA THR A 95 30.18 17.14 52.44
C THR A 95 30.82 17.81 53.65
N ALA A 96 30.63 17.23 54.83
CA ALA A 96 31.26 17.70 56.06
C ALA A 96 32.79 17.57 55.92
N ALA A 97 33.49 18.70 56.09
CA ALA A 97 34.94 18.81 56.10
C ALA A 97 35.56 18.29 57.40
#